data_AF-A0A0K0DB24-F1
#
_entry.id   AF-A0A0K0DB24-F1
#
_cell.length_a   1.000
_cell.length_b   1.000
_cell.length_c   1.000
_cell.angle_alpha   90.00
_cell.angle_beta   90.00
_cell.angle_gamma   90.00
#
_symmetry.space_group_name_H-M   'P 1'
#
loop_
_entity.id
_entity.type
_entity.pdbx_description
1 polymer ?
#
loop_
_entity_poly.entity_id
_entity_poly.type
_entity_poly.pdbx_seq_one_letter_code
_entity_poly.pdbx_strand_id
1 'polypeptide(L)' 'MMLFPRKFAFKQMSRAGAVLTTSECVILGLLHDAAHPKFKEVQKLILESAPDTGLVAKV' A
#
# COMPACT_ATOMS: atom_id res chain seq x y z
N MET A 1 2.49 14.40 15.66
CA MET A 1 1.97 15.60 14.96
C MET A 1 2.92 15.97 13.81
N MET A 2 2.82 15.27 12.67
CA MET A 2 3.56 15.56 11.40
C MET A 2 2.75 15.08 10.16
N LEU A 3 1.42 14.97 10.25
CA LEU A 3 0.59 14.39 9.19
C LEU A 3 0.34 15.33 7.99
N PHE A 4 0.41 16.64 8.21
CA PHE A 4 0.10 17.65 7.19
C PHE A 4 1.09 17.59 6.01
N PRO A 5 2.43 17.72 6.20
CA PRO A 5 3.38 17.72 5.07
C PRO A 5 3.34 16.42 4.26
N ARG A 6 3.11 15.28 4.92
CA ARG A 6 3.01 13.97 4.27
C ARG A 6 1.84 13.88 3.28
N LYS A 7 0.67 14.42 3.63
CA LYS A 7 -0.51 14.45 2.73
C LYS A 7 -0.26 15.32 1.49
N PHE A 8 0.42 16.45 1.65
CA PHE A 8 0.78 17.31 0.51
C PHE A 8 1.84 16.68 -0.39
N ALA A 9 2.84 16.01 0.19
CA ALA A 9 3.85 15.27 -0.57
C ALA A 9 3.21 14.21 -1.47
N PHE A 10 2.31 13.39 -0.93
CA PHE A 10 1.56 12.41 -1.73
C PHE A 10 0.72 13.08 -2.83
N LYS A 11 0.04 14.20 -2.54
CA LYS A 11 -0.70 14.94 -3.55
C LYS A 11 0.19 15.44 -4.70
N GLN A 12 1.41 15.89 -4.41
CA GLN A 12 2.36 16.29 -5.45
C GLN A 12 2.91 15.11 -6.24
N MET A 13 3.20 13.99 -5.59
CA MET A 13 3.60 12.75 -6.27
C MET A 13 2.52 12.28 -7.24
N SER A 14 1.24 12.28 -6.81
CA SER A 14 0.11 11.93 -7.67
C SER A 14 -0.04 12.90 -8.85
N ARG A 15 0.14 14.21 -8.64
CA ARG A 15 0.14 15.21 -9.73
C ARG A 15 1.28 15.01 -10.73
N ALA A 16 2.42 14.52 -10.27
CA ALA A 16 3.55 14.16 -11.12
C ALA A 16 3.34 12.82 -11.86
N GLY A 17 2.20 12.14 -11.67
CA GLY A 17 1.87 10.87 -12.31
C GLY A 17 2.27 9.63 -11.52
N ALA A 18 2.73 9.78 -10.27
CA ALA A 18 3.05 8.62 -9.43
C ALA A 18 1.78 7.91 -8.96
N VAL A 19 1.80 6.57 -9.01
CA VAL A 19 0.74 5.73 -8.47
C VAL A 19 0.94 5.57 -6.97
N LEU A 20 0.04 6.14 -6.18
CA LEU A 20 0.01 5.96 -4.73
C LEU A 20 -0.77 4.69 -4.41
N THR A 21 -0.10 3.70 -3.85
CA THR A 21 -0.66 2.39 -3.52
C THR A 21 -0.11 1.90 -2.17
N THR A 22 -0.71 0.87 -1.59
CA THR A 22 -0.24 0.23 -0.34
C THR A 22 0.65 -0.97 -0.66
N SER A 23 1.42 -1.41 0.35
CA SER A 23 2.26 -2.61 0.29
C SER A 23 1.50 -3.84 -0.22
N GLU A 24 0.33 -4.09 0.34
CA GLU A 24 -0.51 -5.25 0.04
C GLU A 24 -1.02 -5.20 -1.41
N CYS A 25 -1.43 -4.01 -1.89
CA CYS A 25 -1.88 -3.83 -3.27
C CYS A 25 -0.75 -4.05 -4.28
N VAL A 26 0.49 -3.63 -3.98
CA VAL A 26 1.65 -3.91 -4.86
C VAL A 26 1.94 -5.41 -4.87
N ILE A 27 1.98 -6.04 -3.70
CA ILE A 27 2.30 -7.47 -3.57
C ILE A 27 1.28 -8.32 -4.32
N LEU A 28 -0.02 -8.05 -4.14
CA LEU A 28 -1.09 -8.77 -4.83
C LEU A 28 -1.13 -8.43 -6.33
N GLY A 29 -0.89 -7.18 -6.70
CA GLY A 29 -0.82 -6.76 -8.10
C GLY A 29 0.31 -7.45 -8.88
N LEU A 30 1.45 -7.71 -8.24
CA LEU A 30 2.58 -8.43 -8.84
C LEU A 30 2.29 -9.93 -9.03
N LEU A 31 1.50 -10.54 -8.13
CA LEU A 31 1.11 -11.95 -8.23
C LEU A 31 0.07 -12.20 -9.33
N HIS A 32 -0.78 -11.20 -9.61
CA HIS A 32 -1.91 -11.21 -10.53
C HIS A 32 -3.04 -12.18 -10.16
N ASP A 33 -2.72 -13.41 -9.76
CA ASP A 33 -3.68 -14.47 -9.46
C ASP A 33 -3.23 -15.32 -8.25
N ALA A 34 -4.20 -15.90 -7.53
CA ALA A 34 -4.00 -16.83 -6.43
C ALA A 34 -3.44 -18.19 -6.88
N ALA A 35 -3.57 -18.52 -8.16
CA ALA A 35 -2.96 -19.71 -8.77
C ALA A 35 -1.43 -19.60 -8.94
N HIS A 36 -0.83 -18.44 -8.64
CA HIS A 36 0.60 -18.23 -8.79
C HIS A 36 1.39 -19.20 -7.89
N PRO A 37 2.45 -19.88 -8.39
CA PRO A 37 3.18 -20.90 -7.64
C PRO A 37 3.79 -20.39 -6.33
N LYS A 38 4.07 -19.08 -6.24
CA LYS A 38 4.59 -18.42 -5.04
C LYS A 38 3.52 -17.79 -4.13
N PHE A 39 2.24 -17.93 -4.46
CA PHE A 39 1.15 -17.27 -3.74
C PHE A 39 1.19 -17.58 -2.24
N LYS A 40 1.36 -18.86 -1.85
CA LYS A 40 1.44 -19.26 -0.44
C LYS A 40 2.64 -18.70 0.33
N GLU A 41 3.75 -18.44 -0.36
CA GLU A 41 4.94 -17.86 0.26
C GLU A 41 4.74 -16.36 0.48
N VAL A 42 4.25 -15.67 -0.55
CA VAL A 42 4.00 -14.23 -0.53
C VAL A 42 2.80 -13.86 0.36
N GLN A 43 1.80 -14.73 0.46
CA GLN A 43 0.66 -14.56 1.38
C GLN A 43 1.11 -14.38 2.84
N LYS A 44 2.23 -14.98 3.23
CA LYS A 44 2.80 -14.82 4.59
C LYS A 44 3.25 -13.39 4.88
N LEU A 45 3.57 -12.61 3.84
CA LEU A 45 4.00 -11.22 3.98
C LEU A 45 2.84 -10.24 4.18
N ILE A 46 1.62 -10.63 3.80
CA ILE A 46 0.40 -9.81 3.90
C ILE A 46 -0.60 -10.35 4.93
N LEU A 47 -0.25 -11.42 5.63
CA LEU A 47 -1.06 -12.06 6.67
C LEU A 47 -1.23 -11.15 7.89
N GLU A 48 -0.16 -10.44 8.26
CA GLU A 48 -0.24 -9.33 9.20
C GLU A 48 -0.46 -8.03 8.43
N SER A 49 -1.54 -7.31 8.76
CA SER A 49 -1.81 -6.01 8.13
C SER A 49 -0.71 -5.01 8.49
N ALA A 50 -0.33 -4.18 7.52
CA ALA A 50 0.60 -3.10 7.78
C ALA A 50 0.08 -2.19 8.92
N PRO A 51 0.96 -1.68 9.79
CA PRO A 51 0.56 -0.84 10.92
C PRO A 51 -0.19 0.41 10.43
N ASP A 52 -1.23 0.82 11.17
CA ASP A 52 -1.99 2.03 10.85
C ASP A 52 -1.07 3.26 10.98
N THR A 53 -0.81 3.91 9.85
CA THR A 53 0.02 5.12 9.79
C THR A 53 -0.80 6.41 9.86
N GLY A 54 -2.09 6.34 10.22
CA GLY A 54 -2.99 7.49 10.29
C GLY A 54 -3.23 8.14 8.94
N LEU A 55 -3.16 7.36 7.85
CA LEU A 55 -3.47 7.85 6.49
C LEU A 55 -4.97 8.10 6.32
N VAL A 56 -5.78 7.21 6.90
CA VAL A 56 -7.23 7.26 6.84
C VAL A 56 -7.74 8.14 8.00
N ALA A 57 -8.68 9.04 7.71
CA ALA A 57 -9.39 9.75 8.77
C ALA A 57 -10.30 8.73 9.47
N LYS A 58 -10.14 8.55 10.79
CA LYS A 58 -11.11 7.78 11.57
C LYS A 58 -12.43 8.55 11.52
N VAL A 59 -13.43 7.97 10.86
CA VAL A 59 -14.83 8.44 10.89
C VAL A 59 -15.45 8.00 12.21
#